data_AF-A7TSS7-F1
#
_entry.id   AF-A7TSS7-F1
#
_cell.length_a   1.000
_cell.length_b   1.000
_cell.length_c   1.000
_cell.angle_alpha   90.00
_cell.angle_beta   90.00
_cell.angle_gamma   90.00
#
_symmetry.space_group_name_H-M   'P 1'
#
loop_
_entity.id
_entity.type
_entity.pdbx_description
1 polymer ?
#
loop_
_entity_poly.entity_id
_entity_poly.type
_entity_poly.pdbx_seq_one_letter_code
_entity_poly.pdbx_strand_id
1 'polypeptide(L)' 'AWYDEIANYDYSNPGFSVATGHFTQLIWKDTTQVGCGIKYCGDYYGDYIICSYNPPGNYQGEFASEVEPLA' A
#
# COMPACT_ATOMS: atom_id res chain seq x y z
N ALA A 1 -4.11 -5.91 7.82
CA ALA A 1 -4.75 -5.94 6.49
C ALA A 1 -3.81 -5.42 5.42
N TRP A 2 -3.65 -4.11 5.25
CA TRP A 2 -2.76 -3.55 4.23
C TRP A 2 -1.31 -3.39 4.70
N TYR A 3 -1.08 -2.76 5.85
CA TYR A 3 0.29 -2.54 6.35
C TYR A 3 0.99 -3.85 6.76
N ASP A 4 0.23 -4.82 7.30
CA ASP A 4 0.78 -6.11 7.76
C ASP A 4 1.44 -6.94 6.65
N GLU A 5 1.22 -6.59 5.38
CA GLU A 5 1.96 -7.15 4.24
C GLU A 5 3.47 -6.89 4.30
N ILE A 6 3.93 -5.95 5.14
CA ILE A 6 5.36 -5.76 5.46
C ILE A 6 6.06 -7.08 5.82
N ALA A 7 5.34 -8.02 6.44
CA ALA A 7 5.88 -9.33 6.79
C ALA A 7 6.30 -10.19 5.58
N ASN A 8 5.78 -9.87 4.40
CA ASN A 8 6.10 -10.54 3.13
C ASN A 8 7.05 -9.73 2.24
N TYR A 9 7.41 -8.49 2.64
CA TYR A 9 8.23 -7.61 1.82
C TYR A 9 9.73 -7.88 2.02
N ASP A 10 10.42 -8.19 0.92
CA ASP A 10 11.86 -8.39 0.91
C ASP A 10 12.58 -7.11 0.46
N TYR A 11 13.11 -6.36 1.43
CA TYR A 11 13.89 -5.14 1.17
C TYR A 11 15.19 -5.40 0.38
N SER A 12 15.70 -6.64 0.35
CA SER A 12 16.87 -7.00 -0.45
C SER A 12 16.56 -7.26 -1.93
N ASN A 13 15.29 -7.50 -2.24
CA ASN A 13 14.78 -7.67 -3.61
C ASN A 13 13.51 -6.80 -3.81
N PRO A 14 13.66 -5.46 -3.81
CA PRO A 14 12.53 -4.54 -3.81
C PRO A 14 11.74 -4.62 -5.12
N GLY A 15 10.42 -4.67 -5.02
CA GLY A 15 9.56 -4.70 -6.19
C GLY A 15 8.08 -4.92 -5.85
N PHE A 16 7.27 -4.99 -6.90
CA PHE A 16 5.85 -5.31 -6.77
C PHE A 16 5.65 -6.80 -6.50
N SER A 17 4.73 -7.12 -5.58
CA SER A 17 4.11 -8.42 -5.50
C SER A 17 2.63 -8.27 -5.16
N VAL A 18 1.82 -9.26 -5.54
CA VAL A 18 0.40 -9.31 -5.16
C VAL A 18 0.17 -9.38 -3.65
N ALA A 19 1.20 -9.78 -2.89
CA ALA A 19 1.13 -9.93 -1.43
C ALA A 19 1.67 -8.72 -0.67
N THR A 20 2.19 -7.70 -1.36
CA THR A 20 2.84 -6.53 -0.76
C THR A 20 2.41 -5.18 -1.33
N GLY A 21 1.60 -5.19 -2.39
CA GLY A 21 1.22 -3.97 -3.11
C GLY A 21 0.42 -2.95 -2.29
N HIS A 22 -0.31 -3.38 -1.26
CA HIS A 22 -1.02 -2.44 -0.38
C HIS A 22 -0.05 -1.80 0.61
N PHE A 23 0.85 -2.59 1.20
CA PHE A 23 1.89 -2.06 2.08
C PHE A 23 2.78 -1.04 1.37
N THR A 24 3.28 -1.37 0.17
CA THR A 24 4.18 -0.48 -0.56
C THR A 24 3.51 0.84 -0.95
N GLN A 25 2.21 0.84 -1.28
CA GLN A 25 1.48 2.09 -1.49
C GLN A 25 1.30 2.90 -0.19
N LEU A 26 1.05 2.25 0.95
CA LEU A 26 0.85 2.96 2.22
C LEU A 26 2.09 3.75 2.68
N ILE A 27 3.28 3.24 2.39
CA ILE A 27 4.54 3.85 2.81
C ILE A 27 5.34 4.47 1.67
N TRP A 28 4.72 4.64 0.50
CA TRP A 28 5.38 5.21 -0.67
C TRP A 28 5.83 6.64 -0.38
N LYS A 29 7.15 6.87 -0.34
CA LYS A 29 7.78 8.11 0.11
C LYS A 29 7.24 9.36 -0.59
N ASP A 30 7.08 9.32 -1.90
CA ASP A 30 6.63 10.46 -2.69
C ASP A 30 5.10 10.65 -2.68
N THR A 31 4.32 9.72 -2.13
CA THR A 31 2.87 9.91 -1.94
C THR A 31 2.63 10.94 -0.83
N THR A 32 1.96 12.04 -1.14
CA THR A 32 1.76 13.16 -0.18
C THR A 32 0.32 13.39 0.23
N GLN A 33 -0.64 12.81 -0.49
CA GLN A 33 -2.06 12.97 -0.23
C GLN A 33 -2.76 11.61 -0.24
N VAL A 34 -3.69 11.43 0.69
CA VAL A 34 -4.58 10.27 0.74
C VAL A 34 -6.01 10.73 1.00
N GLY A 35 -6.96 10.12 0.30
CA GLY A 35 -8.39 10.28 0.55
C GLY A 35 -9.08 8.93 0.57
N CYS A 36 -9.93 8.68 1.55
CA CYS A 36 -10.60 7.39 1.71
C CYS A 36 -12.12 7.53 1.74
N GLY A 37 -12.82 6.48 1.32
CA GLY A 37 -14.26 6.36 1.35
C GLY A 37 -14.67 5.01 1.93
N ILE A 38 -15.84 4.99 2.55
CA ILE A 38 -16.42 3.79 3.17
C ILE A 38 -17.89 3.66 2.77
N LYS A 39 -18.32 2.42 2.50
CA LYS A 39 -19.72 2.06 2.29
C LYS A 39 -20.01 0.72 2.93
N TYR A 40 -21.00 0.67 3.81
CA TYR A 40 -21.52 -0.59 4.35
C TYR A 40 -22.34 -1.34 3.29
N CYS A 41 -22.02 -2.62 3.09
CA CYS A 41 -22.58 -3.49 2.06
C CYS A 41 -23.42 -4.65 2.63
N GLY A 42 -23.96 -4.48 3.85
CA GLY A 42 -24.75 -5.49 4.56
C GLY A 42 -23.92 -6.44 5.41
N ASP A 43 -24.56 -7.20 6.30
CA ASP A 43 -23.86 -8.00 7.33
C ASP A 43 -22.91 -9.06 6.76
N TYR A 44 -23.20 -9.57 5.56
CA TYR A 44 -22.36 -10.57 4.90
C TYR A 44 -21.04 -10.00 4.39
N TYR A 45 -21.06 -8.80 3.79
CA TYR A 45 -19.88 -8.18 3.18
C TYR A 45 -19.18 -7.17 4.09
N GLY A 46 -19.90 -6.61 5.07
CA GLY A 46 -19.40 -5.57 5.96
C GLY A 46 -19.10 -4.26 5.23
N ASP A 47 -18.08 -3.55 5.71
CA ASP A 47 -17.66 -2.27 5.16
C ASP A 47 -16.72 -2.44 3.97
N TYR A 48 -17.09 -1.85 2.83
CA TYR A 48 -16.20 -1.66 1.71
C TYR A 48 -15.42 -0.35 1.88
N ILE A 49 -14.11 -0.47 2.02
CA ILE A 49 -13.20 0.66 2.24
C ILE A 49 -12.28 0.79 1.03
N ILE A 50 -12.12 2.02 0.54
CA ILE A 50 -11.19 2.38 -0.53
C ILE A 50 -10.37 3.60 -0.10
N CYS A 51 -9.09 3.63 -0.49
CA CYS A 51 -8.26 4.81 -0.38
C CYS A 51 -7.61 5.11 -1.74
N SER A 52 -7.53 6.39 -2.09
CA SER A 52 -6.85 6.92 -3.26
C SER A 52 -5.65 7.76 -2.81
N TYR A 53 -4.54 7.64 -3.54
CA TYR A 53 -3.24 8.21 -3.18
C TYR A 53 -2.73 9.11 -4.31
N ASN A 54 -2.09 10.23 -3.96
CA ASN A 54 -1.52 11.16 -4.92
C ASN A 54 -0.18 11.75 -4.43
N PRO A 55 0.89 11.76 -5.26
CA PRO A 55 1.09 10.91 -6.45
C PRO A 55 0.83 9.41 -6.15
N PRO A 56 0.46 8.59 -7.15
CA PRO A 56 0.30 7.15 -6.93
C PRO A 56 1.66 6.49 -6.70
N GLY A 57 1.67 5.39 -5.95
CA GLY A 57 2.86 4.59 -5.72
C GLY A 57 2.97 3.38 -6.65
N ASN A 58 3.82 2.44 -6.28
CA ASN A 58 4.04 1.16 -6.97
C ASN A 58 4.54 1.30 -8.41
N TYR A 59 5.31 2.35 -8.70
CA TYR A 59 6.00 2.47 -9.98
C TYR A 59 7.16 1.47 -10.08
N GLN A 60 7.14 0.68 -11.16
CA GLN A 60 8.17 -0.33 -11.42
C GLN A 60 9.55 0.34 -11.58
N GLY A 61 10.52 -0.11 -10.79
CA GLY A 61 11.88 0.45 -10.78
C GLY A 61 12.14 1.49 -9.70
N GLU A 62 11.11 1.93 -8.96
CA GLU A 62 11.24 2.98 -7.94
C GLU A 62 11.12 2.45 -6.50
N PHE A 63 10.77 1.18 -6.31
CA PHE A 63 10.55 0.59 -4.97
C PHE A 63 11.71 0.78 -3.99
N ALA A 64 12.97 0.67 -4.45
CA ALA A 64 14.14 0.79 -3.57
C ALA A 64 14.32 2.22 -2.99
N SER A 65 13.90 3.26 -3.72
CA SER A 65 13.96 4.65 -3.24
C SER A 65 12.71 5.08 -2.48
N GLU A 66 11.59 4.37 -2.70
CA GLU A 66 10.26 4.77 -2.22
C GLU A 66 9.77 3.96 -1.02
N VAL A 67 10.33 2.78 -0.76
CA VAL A 67 9.91 1.84 0.29
C VAL A 67 11.09 1.58 1.24
N GLU A 68 11.21 2.39 2.29
CA GLU A 68 12.32 2.34 3.24
C GLU A 68 12.11 1.28 4.35
N PRO A 69 13.19 0.66 4.87
CA PRO A 69 13.10 -0.25 6.00
C PRO A 69 12.70 0.48 7.30
N LEU A 70 12.28 -0.28 8.30
CA LEU A 70 12.01 0.26 9.64
C LEU A 70 13.29 0.91 10.20
N ALA A 71 13.12 2.11 10.77
CA ALA A 71 14.20 2.89 11.40
C ALA A 71 14.78 2.23 12.66
#